data_AF-A0A9D2FLM5-F1
#
_entry.id   AF-A0A9D2FLM5-F1
#
_cell.length_a   1.000
_cell.length_b   1.000
_cell.length_c   1.000
_cell.angle_alpha   90.00
_cell.angle_beta   90.00
_cell.angle_gamma   90.00
#
_symmetry.space_group_name_H-M   'P 1'
#
loop_
_entity.id
_entity.type
_entity.pdbx_description
1 polymer ?
#
loop_
_entity_poly.entity_id
_entity_poly.type
_entity_poly.pdbx_seq_one_letter_code
_entity_poly.pdbx_strand_id
1 'polypeptide(L)'
;MKVYLLNRADVRVFCDGKLLPIRREAGTEYIQTDKADGETVVLRLVRKHELSRPLWALYALLFWIVGIMGFFTPRYSKFPHSLDCSVSFTENKNAVLRLRFSHFLDETGTRNAPAVSVIEGSAQLENFLYTADNTARKRRRIYTACSWIARIILIAAIIAAVIYLIVER
;
A
#
# COMPACT_ATOMS: atom_id res chain seq x y z
N MET A 1 9.82 -16.72 17.83
CA MET A 1 10.80 -15.86 17.15
C MET A 1 10.20 -14.48 16.96
N LYS A 2 11.01 -13.41 17.08
CA LYS A 2 10.59 -12.07 16.66
C LYS A 2 11.06 -11.86 15.22
N VAL A 3 10.13 -11.52 14.33
CA VAL A 3 10.45 -11.11 12.95
C VAL A 3 10.26 -9.61 12.83
N TYR A 4 11.36 -8.86 12.76
CA TYR A 4 11.33 -7.41 12.62
C TYR A 4 11.13 -7.00 11.17
N LEU A 5 10.28 -5.99 10.97
CA LEU A 5 9.83 -5.50 9.67
C LEU A 5 10.33 -4.07 9.48
N LEU A 6 11.47 -3.92 8.82
CA LEU A 6 12.12 -2.64 8.58
C LEU A 6 11.56 -1.99 7.31
N ASN A 7 11.05 -0.76 7.41
CA ASN A 7 10.48 0.00 6.27
C ASN A 7 9.23 -0.65 5.62
N ARG A 8 8.44 -1.41 6.38
CA ARG A 8 7.29 -2.20 5.90
C ARG A 8 6.24 -1.41 5.08
N ALA A 9 6.07 -0.12 5.35
CA ALA A 9 5.05 0.70 4.72
C ALA A 9 3.63 0.10 4.85
N ASP A 10 2.95 -0.14 3.74
CA ASP A 10 1.59 -0.66 3.60
C ASP A 10 1.52 -2.20 3.40
N VAL A 11 2.64 -2.92 3.55
CA VAL A 11 2.68 -4.39 3.41
C VAL A 11 1.97 -5.06 4.60
N ARG A 12 1.04 -5.96 4.30
CA ARG A 12 0.33 -6.79 5.28
C ARG A 12 1.00 -8.17 5.36
N VAL A 13 1.10 -8.71 6.57
CA VAL A 13 1.72 -10.03 6.81
C VAL A 13 0.65 -11.03 7.19
N PHE A 14 0.61 -12.15 6.49
CA PHE A 14 -0.27 -13.28 6.80
C PHE A 14 0.55 -14.51 7.16
N CYS A 15 0.02 -15.34 8.05
CA CYS A 15 0.51 -16.69 8.35
C CYS A 15 -0.70 -17.61 8.34
N ASP A 16 -0.64 -18.73 7.61
CA ASP A 16 -1.77 -19.66 7.46
C ASP A 16 -3.11 -18.99 7.08
N GLY A 17 -3.03 -17.96 6.21
CA GLY A 17 -4.19 -17.17 5.78
C GLY A 17 -4.72 -16.16 6.81
N LYS A 18 -4.20 -16.14 8.05
CA LYS A 18 -4.57 -15.18 9.09
C LYS A 18 -3.67 -13.95 9.05
N LEU A 19 -4.25 -12.76 9.15
CA LEU A 19 -3.50 -11.52 9.26
C LEU A 19 -2.82 -11.47 10.64
N LEU A 20 -1.49 -11.34 10.65
CA LEU A 20 -0.73 -11.23 11.90
C LEU A 20 -0.78 -9.79 12.44
N PRO A 21 -0.98 -9.59 13.76
CA PRO A 21 -0.93 -8.28 14.37
C PRO A 21 0.51 -7.76 14.37
N ILE A 22 0.68 -6.51 13.92
CA ILE A 22 1.97 -5.82 13.95
C ILE A 22 2.14 -5.20 15.33
N ARG A 23 3.25 -5.52 15.99
CA ARG A 23 3.66 -4.96 17.28
C ARG A 23 4.80 -3.98 17.06
N ARG A 24 5.04 -3.10 18.03
CA ARG A 24 6.13 -2.12 17.98
C ARG A 24 6.90 -2.13 19.29
N GLU A 25 8.22 -2.16 19.19
CA GLU A 25 9.14 -2.16 20.32
C GLU A 25 10.34 -1.26 19.96
N ALA A 26 10.67 -0.30 20.84
CA ALA A 26 11.75 0.66 20.63
C ALA A 26 11.72 1.33 19.23
N GLY A 27 10.53 1.68 18.75
CA GLY A 27 10.34 2.31 17.45
C GLY A 27 10.35 1.36 16.24
N THR A 28 10.72 0.09 16.41
CA THR A 28 10.79 -0.92 15.35
C THR A 28 9.55 -1.80 15.33
N GLU A 29 9.00 -2.04 14.13
CA GLU A 29 7.86 -2.94 13.95
C GLU A 29 8.31 -4.40 13.92
N TYR A 30 7.54 -5.29 14.53
CA TYR A 30 7.78 -6.73 14.48
C TYR A 30 6.47 -7.52 14.53
N ILE A 31 6.55 -8.78 14.13
CA ILE A 31 5.51 -9.78 14.29
C ILE A 31 6.06 -10.95 15.11
N GLN A 32 5.13 -11.70 15.67
CA GLN A 32 5.42 -12.94 16.37
C GLN A 32 4.40 -13.98 15.95
N THR A 33 4.90 -15.16 15.64
CA THR A 33 4.15 -16.35 15.29
C THR A 33 3.77 -17.12 16.56
N ASP A 34 2.71 -17.91 16.48
CA ASP A 34 2.24 -18.82 17.54
C ASP A 34 2.80 -20.24 17.39
N LYS A 35 3.73 -20.45 16.45
CA LYS A 35 4.31 -21.73 16.07
C LYS A 35 5.31 -22.28 17.10
N ALA A 36 5.44 -23.60 17.13
CA ALA A 36 6.38 -24.27 18.03
C ALA A 36 7.82 -24.14 17.52
N ASP A 37 8.78 -24.29 18.43
CA ASP A 37 10.21 -24.23 18.09
C ASP A 37 10.56 -25.38 17.12
N GLY A 38 11.28 -25.08 16.05
CA GLY A 38 11.62 -26.04 14.99
C GLY A 38 10.57 -26.21 13.89
N GLU A 39 9.37 -25.64 14.02
CA GLU A 39 8.35 -25.70 12.96
C GLU A 39 8.71 -24.81 11.77
N THR A 40 8.40 -25.26 10.56
CA THR A 40 8.51 -24.41 9.36
C THR A 40 7.34 -23.43 9.31
N VAL A 41 7.66 -22.15 9.19
CA VAL A 41 6.68 -21.07 9.08
C VAL A 41 6.75 -20.46 7.69
N VAL A 42 5.58 -20.25 7.08
CA VAL A 42 5.45 -19.53 5.81
C VAL A 42 4.64 -18.27 6.02
N LEU A 43 5.31 -17.12 5.88
CA LEU A 43 4.67 -15.82 5.90
C LEU A 43 4.37 -15.37 4.48
N ARG A 44 3.16 -14.86 4.26
CA ARG A 44 2.75 -14.22 3.02
C ARG A 44 2.69 -12.71 3.20
N LEU A 45 3.58 -11.99 2.53
CA LEU A 45 3.71 -10.54 2.54
C LEU A 45 2.95 -9.95 1.35
N VAL A 46 1.82 -9.29 1.62
CA VAL A 46 0.92 -8.80 0.60
C VAL A 46 0.80 -7.28 0.64
N ARG A 47 1.14 -6.63 -0.47
CA ARG A 47 0.84 -5.23 -0.75
C ARG A 47 -0.11 -5.15 -1.93
N LYS A 48 -1.25 -4.49 -1.75
CA LYS A 48 -2.17 -4.15 -2.83
C LYS A 48 -2.44 -2.66 -2.84
N HIS A 49 -2.39 -2.07 -4.02
CA HIS A 49 -2.70 -0.67 -4.21
C HIS A 49 -4.16 -0.37 -3.83
N GLU A 50 -4.43 0.79 -3.24
CA GLU A 50 -5.76 1.20 -2.78
C GLU A 50 -6.79 1.19 -3.92
N LEU A 51 -6.39 1.72 -5.08
CA LEU A 51 -7.22 1.74 -6.29
C LEU A 51 -7.55 0.34 -6.84
N SER A 52 -6.88 -0.71 -6.39
CA SER A 52 -7.18 -2.09 -6.82
C SER A 52 -8.28 -2.75 -6.01
N ARG A 53 -8.75 -2.11 -4.94
CA ARG A 53 -9.83 -2.63 -4.09
C ARG A 53 -11.20 -2.58 -4.79
N PRO A 54 -12.12 -3.51 -4.48
CA PRO A 54 -13.54 -3.32 -4.80
C PRO A 54 -14.01 -2.08 -4.03
N LEU A 55 -14.81 -1.21 -4.64
CA LEU A 55 -15.24 0.10 -4.10
C LEU A 55 -14.23 1.25 -4.17
N TRP A 56 -13.13 1.13 -4.94
CA TRP A 56 -12.17 2.23 -5.12
C TRP A 56 -12.82 3.57 -5.51
N ALA A 57 -13.87 3.53 -6.35
CA ALA A 57 -14.57 4.73 -6.80
C ALA A 57 -15.35 5.43 -5.68
N LEU A 58 -15.94 4.66 -4.76
CA LEU A 58 -16.65 5.22 -3.60
C LEU A 58 -15.67 5.88 -2.63
N TYR A 59 -14.56 5.21 -2.32
CA TYR A 59 -13.49 5.81 -1.52
C TYR A 59 -12.94 7.06 -2.19
N ALA A 60 -12.76 7.04 -3.52
CA ALA A 60 -12.29 8.18 -4.27
C ALA A 60 -13.24 9.38 -4.22
N LEU A 61 -14.54 9.16 -4.35
CA LEU A 61 -15.53 10.21 -4.22
C LEU A 61 -15.54 10.81 -2.80
N LEU A 62 -15.54 9.95 -1.77
CA LEU A 62 -15.57 10.38 -0.37
C LEU A 62 -14.35 11.23 -0.04
N PHE A 63 -13.15 10.74 -0.37
CA PHE A 63 -11.94 11.53 -0.16
C PHE A 63 -11.96 12.82 -0.97
N TRP A 64 -12.41 12.79 -2.23
CA TRP A 64 -12.48 13.99 -3.06
C TRP A 64 -13.37 15.08 -2.45
N ILE A 65 -14.52 14.71 -1.87
CA ILE A 65 -15.42 15.64 -1.16
C ILE A 65 -14.74 16.18 0.11
N VAL A 66 -14.24 15.28 0.97
CA VAL A 66 -13.65 15.66 2.27
C VAL A 66 -12.39 16.51 2.10
N GLY A 67 -11.56 16.21 1.10
CA GLY A 67 -10.34 16.95 0.81
C GLY A 67 -10.54 18.24 0.02
N ILE A 68 -11.71 18.87 0.11
CA ILE A 68 -12.11 20.11 -0.61
C ILE A 68 -11.78 19.97 -2.10
N MET A 69 -12.55 19.12 -2.79
CA MET A 69 -12.39 18.84 -4.21
C MET A 69 -11.05 18.17 -4.59
N GLY A 70 -10.49 17.40 -3.66
CA GLY A 70 -9.23 16.69 -3.86
C GLY A 70 -7.99 17.59 -3.84
N PHE A 71 -8.06 18.81 -3.30
CA PHE A 71 -6.87 19.64 -3.05
C PHE A 71 -6.08 19.15 -1.84
N PHE A 72 -6.78 18.76 -0.77
CA PHE A 72 -6.21 18.30 0.50
C PHE A 72 -6.29 16.79 0.69
N THR A 73 -6.82 16.03 -0.29
CA THR A 73 -6.76 14.58 -0.21
C THR A 73 -5.32 14.10 -0.18
N PRO A 74 -4.92 13.23 0.78
CA PRO A 74 -3.65 12.53 0.68
C PRO A 74 -3.62 11.86 -0.68
N ARG A 75 -2.65 12.25 -1.52
CA ARG A 75 -2.54 11.72 -2.88
C ARG A 75 -2.39 10.22 -2.76
N TYR A 76 -3.26 9.46 -3.43
CA TYR A 76 -3.09 8.02 -3.64
C TYR A 76 -1.63 7.71 -3.90
N SER A 77 -1.13 6.62 -3.32
CA SER A 77 0.26 6.19 -3.49
C SER A 77 0.65 6.31 -4.96
N LYS A 78 1.74 7.04 -5.23
CA LYS A 78 2.20 7.22 -6.62
C LYS A 78 2.74 5.92 -7.22
N PHE A 79 2.87 4.87 -6.41
CA PHE A 79 3.56 3.62 -6.72
C PHE A 79 2.55 2.47 -6.97
N PRO A 80 2.07 2.29 -8.22
CA PRO A 80 1.06 1.31 -8.60
C PRO A 80 1.67 -0.09 -8.79
N HIS A 81 2.34 -0.59 -7.76
CA HIS A 81 2.90 -1.93 -7.74
C HIS A 81 2.27 -2.77 -6.64
N SER A 82 2.18 -4.07 -6.87
CA SER A 82 1.74 -5.04 -5.89
C SER A 82 2.93 -5.89 -5.41
N LEU A 83 2.79 -6.42 -4.20
CA LEU A 83 3.69 -7.42 -3.65
C LEU A 83 2.86 -8.61 -3.21
N ASP A 84 3.30 -9.80 -3.57
CA ASP A 84 2.79 -11.06 -3.05
C ASP A 84 3.98 -12.00 -2.87
N CYS A 85 4.71 -11.80 -1.78
CA CYS A 85 5.97 -12.47 -1.49
C CYS A 85 5.74 -13.51 -0.40
N SER A 86 6.34 -14.69 -0.54
CA SER A 86 6.35 -15.73 0.49
C SER A 86 7.71 -15.79 1.15
N VAL A 87 7.73 -15.83 2.48
CA VAL A 87 8.95 -15.95 3.29
C VAL A 87 8.84 -17.21 4.12
N SER A 88 9.70 -18.18 3.86
CA SER A 88 9.77 -19.42 4.64
C SER A 88 11.00 -19.44 5.55
N PHE A 89 10.81 -19.80 6.81
CA PHE A 89 11.89 -19.96 7.77
C PHE A 89 11.53 -21.01 8.82
N THR A 90 12.53 -21.51 9.53
CA THR A 90 12.33 -22.39 10.67
C THR A 90 12.19 -21.57 11.93
N GLU A 91 11.11 -21.79 12.68
CA GLU A 91 10.81 -21.10 13.93
C GLU A 91 11.91 -21.39 14.96
N ASN A 92 12.52 -20.33 15.49
CA ASN A 92 13.46 -20.44 16.60
C ASN A 92 13.18 -19.32 17.61
N LYS A 93 12.73 -19.67 18.82
CA LYS A 93 12.32 -18.71 19.86
C LYS A 93 13.44 -17.77 20.31
N ASN A 94 14.70 -18.20 20.19
CA ASN A 94 15.88 -17.42 20.58
C ASN A 94 16.51 -16.64 19.43
N ALA A 95 16.11 -16.92 18.19
CA ALA A 95 16.64 -16.24 17.02
C ALA A 95 15.84 -14.98 16.67
N VAL A 96 16.47 -14.12 15.86
CA VAL A 96 15.88 -12.89 15.34
C VAL A 96 15.95 -12.92 13.81
N LEU A 97 14.82 -12.61 13.16
CA LEU A 97 14.75 -12.44 11.71
C LEU A 97 14.49 -10.96 11.43
N ARG A 98 15.26 -10.36 10.54
CA ARG A 98 15.04 -8.97 10.10
C ARG A 98 14.81 -8.92 8.60
N LEU A 99 13.60 -8.50 8.23
CA LEU A 99 13.20 -8.26 6.85
C LEU A 99 13.24 -6.77 6.57
N ARG A 100 13.90 -6.35 5.49
CA ARG A 100 13.87 -4.97 5.00
C ARG A 100 13.07 -4.88 3.72
N PHE A 101 12.14 -3.93 3.72
CA PHE A 101 11.35 -3.60 2.55
C PHE A 101 12.01 -2.44 1.81
N SER A 102 12.18 -2.59 0.49
CA SER A 102 12.67 -1.51 -0.35
C SER A 102 11.51 -0.65 -0.83
N HIS A 103 11.71 0.67 -0.80
CA HIS A 103 10.73 1.66 -1.28
C HIS A 103 10.97 2.09 -2.73
N PHE A 104 12.11 1.71 -3.32
CA PHE A 104 12.59 2.25 -4.59
C PHE A 104 12.45 1.22 -5.70
N LEU A 105 11.37 1.30 -6.47
CA LEU A 105 11.47 1.11 -7.91
C LEU A 105 11.17 2.45 -8.59
N ASP A 106 11.98 2.78 -9.58
CA ASP A 106 11.74 3.89 -10.49
C ASP A 106 10.38 3.71 -11.19
N GLU A 107 9.71 4.78 -11.60
CA GLU A 107 8.37 4.71 -12.24
C GLU A 107 8.36 3.83 -13.51
N THR A 108 9.54 3.62 -14.09
CA THR A 108 9.83 2.78 -15.26
C THR A 108 9.96 1.29 -14.94
N GLY A 109 10.09 0.90 -13.67
CA GLY A 109 10.28 -0.51 -13.25
C GLY A 109 11.60 -1.14 -13.70
N THR A 110 12.55 -0.35 -14.19
CA THR A 110 13.79 -0.83 -14.85
C THR A 110 14.86 -1.35 -13.90
N ARG A 111 14.83 -0.98 -12.62
CA ARG A 111 15.70 -1.58 -11.59
C ARG A 111 14.94 -2.70 -10.88
N ASN A 112 15.36 -3.94 -11.14
CA ASN A 112 14.96 -5.14 -10.40
C ASN A 112 15.54 -5.12 -8.98
N ALA A 113 15.15 -4.14 -8.15
CA ALA A 113 15.47 -4.16 -6.74
C ALA A 113 14.53 -5.15 -6.03
N PRO A 114 15.04 -6.02 -5.15
CA PRO A 114 14.19 -6.89 -4.34
C PRO A 114 13.28 -6.03 -3.46
N ALA A 115 11.97 -6.28 -3.51
CA ALA A 115 10.97 -5.65 -2.65
C ALA A 115 11.19 -5.98 -1.17
N VAL A 116 11.69 -7.20 -0.90
CA VAL A 116 11.99 -7.71 0.44
C VAL A 116 13.38 -8.33 0.42
N SER A 117 14.20 -8.02 1.42
CA SER A 117 15.48 -8.68 1.66
C SER A 117 15.64 -9.12 3.10
N VAL A 118 16.33 -10.24 3.32
CA VAL A 118 16.72 -10.72 4.66
C VAL A 118 18.04 -10.06 5.03
N ILE A 119 18.09 -9.43 6.20
CA ILE A 119 19.29 -8.76 6.71
C ILE A 119 19.95 -9.55 7.82
N GLU A 120 19.16 -10.26 8.60
CA GLU A 120 19.60 -11.04 9.74
C GLU A 120 18.67 -12.24 9.87
N GLY A 121 19.24 -13.42 10.15
CA GLY A 121 18.53 -14.69 10.16
C GLY A 121 18.54 -15.42 8.81
N SER A 122 18.06 -16.66 8.82
CA SER A 122 17.93 -17.50 7.62
C SER A 122 16.46 -17.63 7.22
N ALA A 123 16.10 -17.11 6.06
CA ALA A 123 14.79 -17.29 5.46
C ALA A 123 14.93 -17.41 3.94
N GLN A 124 14.08 -18.23 3.33
CA GLN A 124 13.95 -18.30 1.88
C GLN A 124 12.84 -17.35 1.42
N LEU A 125 13.07 -16.68 0.29
CA LEU A 125 12.15 -15.70 -0.27
C LEU A 125 11.69 -16.17 -1.65
N GLU A 126 10.38 -16.17 -1.87
CA GLU A 126 9.76 -16.41 -3.17
C GLU A 126 8.95 -15.18 -3.59
N ASN A 127 8.96 -14.85 -4.88
CA ASN A 127 8.24 -13.70 -5.44
C ASN A 127 8.56 -12.37 -4.73
N PHE A 128 9.82 -12.19 -4.35
CA PHE A 128 10.30 -11.02 -3.61
C PHE A 128 10.41 -9.74 -4.46
N LEU A 129 9.89 -9.71 -5.69
CA LEU A 129 9.89 -8.55 -6.57
C LEU A 129 8.53 -7.86 -6.57
N TYR A 130 8.53 -6.54 -6.69
CA TYR A 130 7.30 -5.80 -6.94
C TYR A 130 6.81 -6.09 -8.36
N THR A 131 5.50 -6.31 -8.49
CA THR A 131 4.82 -6.53 -9.77
C THR A 131 4.01 -5.30 -10.14
N ALA A 132 3.95 -4.94 -11.42
CA ALA A 132 3.16 -3.79 -11.87
C ALA A 132 1.66 -4.09 -11.74
N ASP A 133 0.91 -3.22 -11.07
CA ASP A 133 -0.54 -3.31 -10.95
C ASP A 133 -1.22 -2.47 -12.05
N ASN A 134 -1.45 -3.11 -13.20
CA ASN A 134 -2.08 -2.48 -14.36
C ASN A 134 -3.50 -1.99 -14.06
N THR A 135 -4.21 -2.65 -13.14
CA THR A 135 -5.57 -2.26 -12.72
C THR A 135 -5.52 -0.94 -11.95
N ALA A 136 -4.61 -0.83 -10.98
CA ALA A 136 -4.37 0.42 -10.26
C ALA A 136 -3.99 1.55 -11.21
N ARG A 137 -3.08 1.28 -12.17
CA ARG A 137 -2.62 2.26 -13.16
C ARG A 137 -3.77 2.78 -14.02
N LYS A 138 -4.63 1.89 -14.54
CA LYS A 138 -5.82 2.27 -15.33
C LYS A 138 -6.79 3.11 -14.50
N ARG A 139 -7.14 2.65 -13.29
CA ARG A 139 -8.09 3.35 -12.40
C ARG A 139 -7.57 4.71 -11.95
N ARG A 140 -6.25 4.87 -11.76
CA ARG A 140 -5.63 6.16 -11.47
C ARG A 140 -5.81 7.17 -12.60
N ARG A 141 -5.70 6.73 -13.86
CA ARG A 141 -5.97 7.58 -15.03
C ARG A 141 -7.43 8.02 -15.04
N ILE A 142 -8.36 7.10 -14.81
CA ILE A 142 -9.80 7.39 -14.73
C ILE A 142 -10.09 8.41 -13.60
N TYR A 143 -9.60 8.16 -12.39
CA TYR A 143 -9.77 9.07 -11.26
C TYR A 143 -9.25 10.47 -11.57
N THR A 144 -8.05 10.57 -12.13
CA THR A 144 -7.44 11.87 -12.48
C THR A 144 -8.31 12.62 -13.48
N ALA A 145 -8.76 11.96 -14.55
CA ALA A 145 -9.63 12.58 -15.55
C ALA A 145 -10.97 13.03 -14.95
N CYS A 146 -11.68 12.16 -14.23
CA CYS A 146 -12.96 12.49 -13.59
C CYS A 146 -12.81 13.62 -12.56
N SER A 147 -11.76 13.61 -11.75
CA SER A 147 -11.49 14.66 -10.77
C SER A 147 -11.27 16.03 -11.43
N TRP A 148 -10.60 16.09 -12.59
CA TRP A 148 -10.41 17.35 -13.31
C TRP A 148 -11.71 17.85 -13.94
N ILE A 149 -12.48 16.96 -14.57
CA ILE A 149 -13.78 17.31 -15.15
C ILE A 149 -14.74 17.83 -14.07
N ALA A 150 -14.83 17.15 -12.93
CA ALA A 150 -15.68 17.57 -11.82
C ALA A 150 -15.29 18.95 -11.26
N ARG A 151 -13.99 19.27 -11.23
CA ARG A 151 -13.52 20.62 -10.84
C ARG A 151 -13.96 21.69 -11.82
N ILE A 152 -13.79 21.45 -13.13
CA ILE A 152 -14.20 22.40 -14.17
C ILE A 152 -15.71 22.67 -14.07
N ILE A 153 -16.52 21.63 -13.93
CA ILE A 153 -17.97 21.75 -13.79
C ILE A 153 -18.34 22.55 -12.55
N LEU A 154 -17.73 22.29 -11.38
CA LEU A 154 -18.03 23.05 -10.17
C LEU A 154 -17.62 24.52 -10.29
N ILE A 155 -16.44 24.81 -10.86
CA ILE A 155 -16.01 26.19 -11.08
C ILE A 155 -17.00 26.93 -11.97
N ALA A 156 -17.44 26.31 -13.07
CA ALA A 156 -18.46 26.88 -13.96
C ALA A 156 -19.79 27.11 -13.22
N ALA A 157 -20.23 26.16 -12.39
CA ALA A 157 -21.45 26.29 -11.60
C ALA A 157 -21.36 27.43 -10.57
N ILE A 158 -20.21 27.59 -9.91
CA ILE A 158 -19.97 28.70 -8.96
C ILE A 158 -20.02 30.04 -9.71
N ILE A 159 -19.36 30.14 -10.87
CA ILE A 159 -19.39 31.37 -11.70
C ILE A 159 -20.82 31.70 -12.11
N ALA A 160 -21.58 30.73 -12.61
CA ALA A 160 -22.97 30.93 -13.00
C ALA A 160 -23.85 31.37 -11.82
N ALA A 161 -23.68 30.75 -10.64
CA ALA A 161 -24.40 31.13 -9.43
C ALA A 161 -24.08 32.56 -8.97
N VAL A 162 -22.81 32.96 -9.05
CA VAL A 162 -22.38 34.33 -8.73
C VAL A 162 -22.98 35.34 -9.72
N ILE A 163 -22.95 35.05 -11.02
CA ILE A 163 -23.56 35.92 -12.03
C ILE A 163 -25.06 36.06 -11.78
N TYR A 164 -25.76 34.95 -11.55
CA TYR A 164 -27.19 34.95 -11.24
C TYR A 164 -27.50 35.82 -10.02
N LEU A 165 -26.76 35.64 -8.93
CA LEU A 165 -26.92 36.45 -7.71
C LEU A 165 -26.58 37.93 -7.88
N ILE A 166 -25.75 38.31 -8.86
CA ILE A 166 -25.45 39.72 -9.18
C ILE A 166 -26.54 40.32 -10.05
N VAL A 167 -27.08 39.55 -11.01
CA VAL A 167 -28.10 40.03 -11.97
C VAL A 167 -29.47 40.15 -11.33
N GLU A 168 -29.81 39.27 -10.39
CA GLU A 168 -31.11 39.25 -9.71
C GLU A 168 -31.18 40.20 -8.50
N ARG A 169 -30.10 40.91 -8.20
CA ARG A 169 -29.96 41.85 -7.09
C ARG A 169 -29.90 43.29 -7.59
#